data_AF-A0A565B415-F1
#
_entry.id   AF-A0A565B415-F1
#
_cell.length_a   1.000
_cell.length_b   1.000
_cell.length_c   1.000
_cell.angle_alpha   90.00
_cell.angle_beta   90.00
_cell.angle_gamma   90.00
#
_symmetry.space_group_name_H-M   'P 1'
#
loop_
_entity.id
_entity.type
_entity.pdbx_description
1 polymer ?
#
loop_
_entity_poly.entity_id
_entity_poly.type
_entity_poly.pdbx_seq_one_letter_code
_entity_poly.pdbx_strand_id
1 'polypeptide(L)'
;MVDIKGSYPSPCLDEGRAQLQLQKQMLSQLINHKDTMITHLGVAQERLKDKKVLLVLDDVDQLAQLDALAGENRWFGPGSRIIITTEDQRILNAHGINHIYKVDYPNDEEALQMFCMHAFGQKFPCDGFEELAREVIELSGKLPLGLRFMGSYFRGMSKDEWTKALPKLRNRLNGEIEAF
;
A
#
# COMPACT_ATOMS: atom_id res chain seq x y z
N MET A 1 4.46 3.91 11.88
CA MET A 1 3.92 3.10 10.78
C MET A 1 4.37 1.69 11.06
N VAL A 2 3.42 0.79 11.25
CA VAL A 2 3.72 -0.62 11.47
C VAL A 2 3.53 -1.30 10.11
N ASP A 3 4.64 -1.76 9.52
CA ASP A 3 4.62 -2.64 8.34
C ASP A 3 4.37 -4.07 8.84
N ILE A 4 3.36 -4.72 8.27
CA ILE A 4 2.80 -5.98 8.79
C ILE A 4 3.00 -7.14 7.79
N LYS A 5 3.45 -6.86 6.56
CA LYS A 5 3.62 -7.89 5.53
C LYS A 5 4.57 -9.00 5.99
N GLY A 6 4.11 -10.25 5.92
CA GLY A 6 4.93 -11.43 6.27
C GLY A 6 5.30 -11.56 7.76
N SER A 7 4.71 -10.73 8.63
CA SER A 7 4.94 -10.76 10.09
C SER A 7 4.21 -11.89 10.81
N TYR A 8 3.33 -12.61 10.11
CA TYR A 8 2.56 -13.73 10.62
C TYR A 8 2.99 -15.06 9.99
N PRO A 9 3.28 -16.10 10.78
CA PRO A 9 3.55 -17.43 10.25
C PRO A 9 2.27 -18.06 9.66
N SER A 10 2.48 -18.99 8.72
CA SER A 10 1.46 -19.91 8.19
C SER A 10 0.65 -20.57 9.33
N PRO A 11 -0.64 -20.97 9.10
CA PRO A 11 -1.62 -21.34 10.15
C PRO A 11 -1.26 -22.48 11.12
N CYS A 12 -0.06 -23.06 11.01
CA CYS A 12 0.38 -24.22 11.78
C CYS A 12 1.29 -23.90 12.98
N LEU A 13 1.62 -22.65 13.31
CA LEU A 13 2.47 -22.32 14.48
C LEU A 13 1.96 -21.12 15.32
N ASP A 14 1.64 -21.42 16.59
CA ASP A 14 1.45 -20.54 17.77
C ASP A 14 0.94 -19.10 17.48
N GLU A 15 -0.29 -19.00 16.96
CA GLU A 15 -0.99 -17.73 16.66
C GLU A 15 -0.91 -16.73 17.84
N GLY A 16 -1.07 -17.20 19.08
CA GLY A 16 -1.02 -16.36 20.27
C GLY A 16 0.33 -15.67 20.48
N ARG A 17 1.44 -16.35 20.19
CA ARG A 17 2.79 -15.74 20.29
C ARG A 17 3.00 -14.67 19.22
N ALA A 18 2.54 -14.93 17.99
CA ALA A 18 2.62 -13.96 16.90
C ALA A 18 1.81 -12.68 17.24
N GLN A 19 0.59 -12.85 17.77
CA GLN A 19 -0.24 -11.74 18.26
C GLN A 19 0.48 -10.89 19.32
N LEU A 20 1.09 -11.54 20.32
CA LEU A 20 1.82 -10.84 21.39
C LEU A 20 3.05 -10.10 20.85
N GLN A 21 3.75 -10.68 19.89
CA GLN A 21 4.90 -10.05 19.25
C GLN A 21 4.50 -8.80 18.46
N LEU A 22 3.42 -8.87 17.68
CA LEU A 22 2.89 -7.71 16.96
C LEU A 22 2.47 -6.59 17.91
N GLN A 23 1.74 -6.93 18.96
CA GLN A 23 1.34 -5.94 19.95
C GLN A 23 2.56 -5.29 20.63
N LYS A 24 3.63 -6.06 20.86
CA LYS A 24 4.90 -5.57 21.42
C LYS A 24 5.58 -4.58 20.49
N GLN A 25 5.64 -4.92 19.21
CA GLN A 25 6.18 -4.03 18.19
C GLN A 25 5.39 -2.73 18.13
N MET A 26 4.05 -2.80 18.06
CA MET A 26 3.18 -1.62 18.05
C MET A 26 3.38 -0.73 19.29
N LEU A 27 3.32 -1.30 20.49
CA LEU A 27 3.48 -0.52 21.72
C LEU A 27 4.88 0.09 21.85
N SER A 28 5.92 -0.62 21.38
CA SER A 28 7.29 -0.08 21.38
C SER A 28 7.42 1.17 20.51
N GLN A 29 6.75 1.19 19.35
CA GLN A 29 6.72 2.35 18.45
C GLN A 29 5.88 3.49 19.00
N LEU A 30 4.73 3.20 19.63
CA LEU A 30 3.81 4.23 20.12
C LEU A 30 4.25 4.88 21.43
N ILE A 31 4.85 4.12 22.34
CA ILE A 31 5.13 4.58 23.72
C ILE A 31 6.63 4.80 23.95
N ASN A 32 7.49 4.44 22.98
CA ASN A 32 8.96 4.61 23.03
C ASN A 32 9.61 4.02 24.30
N HIS A 33 8.97 2.99 24.90
CA HIS A 33 9.42 2.32 26.11
C HIS A 33 9.74 0.86 25.78
N LYS A 34 11.05 0.58 25.62
CA LYS A 34 11.57 -0.68 25.07
C LYS A 34 11.37 -1.91 25.98
N ASP A 35 11.12 -1.70 27.28
CA ASP A 35 10.99 -2.76 28.29
C ASP A 35 9.54 -3.07 28.69
N THR A 36 8.61 -2.94 27.74
CA THR A 36 7.22 -3.32 28.00
C THR A 36 7.08 -4.84 27.91
N MET A 37 7.00 -5.51 29.05
CA MET A 37 6.56 -6.90 29.13
C MET A 37 5.10 -7.01 28.69
N ILE A 38 4.84 -7.75 27.62
CA ILE A 38 3.49 -8.08 27.16
C ILE A 38 3.20 -9.50 27.58
N THR A 39 2.34 -9.62 28.58
CA THR A 39 1.90 -10.91 29.13
C THR A 39 0.62 -11.43 28.47
N HIS A 40 -0.16 -10.54 27.86
CA HIS A 40 -1.46 -10.84 27.25
C HIS A 40 -1.87 -9.67 26.33
N LEU A 41 -2.87 -9.88 25.45
CA LEU A 41 -3.30 -8.87 24.47
C LEU A 41 -4.07 -7.66 25.05
N GLY A 42 -4.48 -7.72 26.32
CA GLY A 42 -5.13 -6.61 27.02
C GLY A 42 -4.18 -5.45 27.36
N VAL A 43 -2.87 -5.68 27.31
CA VAL A 43 -1.85 -4.67 27.67
C VAL A 43 -1.93 -3.44 26.78
N ALA A 44 -2.28 -3.60 25.49
CA ALA A 44 -2.49 -2.46 24.60
C ALA A 44 -3.63 -1.56 25.10
N GLN A 45 -4.80 -2.14 25.42
CA GLN A 45 -5.91 -1.39 25.96
C GLN A 45 -5.54 -0.66 27.25
N GLU A 46 -4.93 -1.34 28.21
CA GLU A 46 -4.55 -0.75 29.50
C GLU A 46 -3.66 0.50 29.33
N ARG A 47 -2.78 0.48 28.33
CA ARG A 47 -1.79 1.53 28.10
C ARG A 47 -2.24 2.64 27.15
N LEU A 48 -3.20 2.35 26.28
CA LEU A 48 -3.62 3.25 25.21
C LEU A 48 -5.04 3.81 25.40
N LYS A 49 -5.87 3.25 26.30
CA LYS A 49 -7.28 3.66 26.51
C LYS A 49 -7.48 5.13 26.87
N ASP A 50 -6.47 5.79 27.43
CA ASP A 50 -6.53 7.21 27.83
C ASP A 50 -5.63 8.10 26.94
N LYS A 51 -5.08 7.53 25.86
CA LYS A 51 -4.14 8.23 24.97
C LYS A 51 -4.76 8.46 23.61
N LYS A 52 -4.59 9.68 23.09
CA LYS A 52 -4.89 10.00 21.70
C LYS A 52 -3.77 9.48 20.80
N VAL A 53 -4.08 8.51 19.94
CA VAL A 53 -3.12 7.82 19.06
C VAL A 53 -3.47 8.02 17.59
N LEU A 54 -2.45 8.18 16.74
CA LEU A 54 -2.56 7.98 15.30
C LEU A 54 -1.77 6.72 14.94
N LEU A 55 -2.47 5.67 14.54
CA LEU A 55 -1.90 4.38 14.19
C LEU A 55 -2.13 4.09 12.70
N VAL A 56 -1.08 3.70 11.99
CA VAL A 56 -1.15 3.27 10.59
C VAL A 56 -0.65 1.83 10.52
N LEU A 57 -1.56 0.94 10.12
CA LEU A 57 -1.33 -0.48 9.91
C LEU A 57 -1.26 -0.71 8.41
N ASP A 58 -0.04 -0.90 7.91
CA ASP A 58 0.20 -1.01 6.47
C ASP A 58 0.22 -2.48 6.03
N ASP A 59 -0.43 -2.76 4.89
CA ASP A 59 -0.43 -4.06 4.21
C ASP A 59 -0.94 -5.23 5.08
N VAL A 60 -2.12 -5.04 5.68
CA VAL A 60 -2.78 -6.08 6.49
C VAL A 60 -3.35 -7.17 5.57
N ASP A 61 -2.94 -8.41 5.78
CA ASP A 61 -3.34 -9.57 4.98
C ASP A 61 -4.04 -10.68 5.79
N GLN A 62 -4.14 -10.55 7.13
CA GLN A 62 -4.81 -11.50 7.99
C GLN A 62 -5.65 -10.83 9.08
N LEU A 63 -6.83 -11.42 9.38
CA LEU A 63 -7.72 -10.91 10.45
C LEU A 63 -7.04 -10.92 11.83
N ALA A 64 -6.26 -11.97 12.12
CA ALA A 64 -5.54 -12.11 13.39
C ALA A 64 -4.55 -10.97 13.68
N GLN A 65 -4.05 -10.28 12.64
CA GLN A 65 -3.21 -9.08 12.81
C GLN A 65 -4.03 -7.91 13.35
N LEU A 66 -5.26 -7.72 12.86
CA LEU A 66 -6.17 -6.70 13.36
C LEU A 66 -6.59 -7.01 14.80
N ASP A 67 -6.92 -8.27 15.10
CA ASP A 67 -7.29 -8.70 16.46
C ASP A 67 -6.15 -8.41 17.46
N ALA A 68 -4.89 -8.59 17.05
CA ALA A 68 -3.72 -8.33 17.88
C ALA A 68 -3.43 -6.83 18.12
N LEU A 69 -3.66 -6.00 17.10
CA LEU A 69 -3.21 -4.61 17.04
C LEU A 69 -4.31 -3.60 17.37
N ALA A 70 -5.55 -3.91 17.00
CA ALA A 70 -6.70 -3.02 17.09
C ALA A 70 -8.02 -3.79 17.32
N GLY A 71 -8.00 -4.82 18.16
CA GLY A 71 -9.14 -5.74 18.33
C GLY A 71 -10.43 -5.08 18.81
N GLU A 72 -10.37 -3.98 19.56
CA GLU A 72 -11.58 -3.23 19.94
C GLU A 72 -11.36 -1.71 20.00
N ASN A 73 -12.41 -0.95 19.70
CA ASN A 73 -12.39 0.52 19.74
C ASN A 73 -12.01 1.08 21.12
N ARG A 74 -12.35 0.38 22.21
CA ARG A 74 -12.04 0.79 23.59
C ARG A 74 -10.55 0.71 23.95
N TRP A 75 -9.71 0.19 23.06
CA TRP A 75 -8.27 0.13 23.26
C TRP A 75 -7.61 1.50 23.22
N PHE A 76 -8.24 2.49 22.56
CA PHE A 76 -7.63 3.78 22.30
C PHE A 76 -8.45 4.91 22.92
N GLY A 77 -7.77 5.96 23.36
CA GLY A 77 -8.42 7.11 23.96
C GLY A 77 -9.17 8.00 22.97
N PRO A 78 -10.04 8.90 23.48
CA PRO A 78 -10.83 9.79 22.64
C PRO A 78 -9.99 10.60 21.65
N GLY A 79 -10.50 10.72 20.42
CA GLY A 79 -9.85 11.45 19.33
C GLY A 79 -8.74 10.67 18.60
N SER A 80 -8.53 9.40 18.95
CA SER A 80 -7.61 8.51 18.23
C SER A 80 -8.10 8.20 16.81
N ARG A 81 -7.17 7.89 15.91
CA ARG A 81 -7.45 7.45 14.54
C ARG A 81 -6.54 6.27 14.18
N ILE A 82 -7.16 5.20 13.68
CA ILE A 82 -6.47 4.03 13.16
C ILE A 82 -6.74 3.97 11.65
N ILE A 83 -5.69 3.91 10.85
CA ILE A 83 -5.74 3.80 9.39
C ILE A 83 -5.17 2.44 9.03
N ILE A 84 -5.92 1.68 8.24
CA ILE A 84 -5.54 0.34 7.78
C ILE A 84 -5.47 0.37 6.26
N THR A 85 -4.38 -0.12 5.68
CA THR A 85 -4.29 -0.40 4.24
C THR A 85 -4.31 -1.91 4.04
N THR A 86 -5.03 -2.37 3.03
CA THR A 86 -5.13 -3.79 2.68
C THR A 86 -5.58 -3.90 1.22
N GLU A 87 -5.15 -4.97 0.56
CA GLU A 87 -5.66 -5.38 -0.75
C GLU A 87 -6.94 -6.22 -0.64
N ASP A 88 -7.29 -6.71 0.57
CA ASP A 88 -8.44 -7.58 0.82
C ASP A 88 -9.51 -6.91 1.70
N GLN A 89 -10.53 -6.35 1.06
CA GLN A 89 -11.67 -5.74 1.75
C GLN A 89 -12.42 -6.71 2.68
N ARG A 90 -12.33 -8.03 2.46
CA ARG A 90 -13.04 -9.03 3.30
C ARG A 90 -12.52 -9.01 4.73
N ILE A 91 -11.24 -8.70 4.93
CA ILE A 91 -10.64 -8.57 6.26
C ILE A 91 -11.29 -7.41 7.03
N LEU A 92 -11.47 -6.27 6.37
CA LEU A 92 -12.12 -5.10 6.97
C LEU A 92 -13.57 -5.40 7.37
N ASN A 93 -14.31 -6.07 6.49
CA ASN A 93 -15.70 -6.46 6.75
C ASN A 93 -15.81 -7.46 7.90
N ALA A 94 -14.93 -8.47 7.94
CA ALA A 94 -14.89 -9.46 9.02
C ALA A 94 -14.59 -8.83 10.39
N HIS A 95 -13.76 -7.78 10.41
CA HIS A 95 -13.47 -7.00 11.62
C HIS A 95 -14.54 -5.92 11.93
N GLY A 96 -15.62 -5.82 11.14
CA GLY A 96 -16.71 -4.87 11.36
C GLY A 96 -16.36 -3.40 11.05
N ILE A 97 -15.35 -3.16 10.22
CA ILE A 97 -14.93 -1.82 9.81
C ILE A 97 -15.85 -1.32 8.69
N ASN A 98 -16.58 -0.23 8.95
CA ASN A 98 -17.55 0.33 8.00
C ASN A 98 -17.05 1.58 7.26
N HIS A 99 -15.98 2.23 7.75
CA HIS A 99 -15.39 3.41 7.12
C HIS A 99 -14.27 2.99 6.17
N ILE A 100 -14.64 2.61 4.95
CA ILE A 100 -13.72 2.10 3.93
C ILE A 100 -13.59 3.12 2.81
N TYR A 101 -12.35 3.51 2.50
CA TYR A 101 -12.02 4.30 1.31
C TYR A 101 -11.35 3.39 0.28
N LYS A 102 -12.01 3.20 -0.86
CA LYS A 102 -11.41 2.49 -1.99
C LYS A 102 -10.56 3.48 -2.78
N VAL A 103 -9.26 3.20 -2.87
CA VAL A 103 -8.34 3.99 -3.69
C VAL A 103 -8.60 3.65 -5.16
N ASP A 104 -9.03 4.65 -5.95
CA ASP A 104 -9.22 4.51 -7.38
C ASP A 104 -7.96 4.86 -8.16
N TYR A 105 -7.94 4.47 -9.44
CA TYR A 105 -6.89 4.86 -10.38
C TYR A 105 -6.87 6.37 -10.61
N PRO A 106 -5.69 6.97 -10.91
CA PRO A 106 -5.62 8.35 -11.35
C PRO A 106 -6.47 8.55 -12.61
N ASN A 107 -7.06 9.74 -12.75
CA ASN A 107 -7.71 10.11 -13.99
C ASN A 107 -6.67 10.30 -15.12
N ASP A 108 -7.12 10.47 -16.36
CA ASP A 108 -6.22 10.57 -17.53
C ASP A 108 -5.19 11.71 -17.41
N GLU A 109 -5.63 12.85 -16.88
CA GLU A 109 -4.76 14.02 -16.69
C GLU A 109 -3.73 13.77 -15.59
N GLU A 110 -4.14 13.20 -14.45
CA GLU A 110 -3.24 12.82 -13.37
C GLU A 110 -2.23 11.76 -13.82
N ALA A 111 -2.69 10.74 -14.57
CA ALA A 111 -1.84 9.69 -15.10
C ALA A 111 -0.79 10.23 -16.07
N LEU A 112 -1.20 11.15 -16.95
CA LEU A 112 -0.29 11.86 -17.85
C LEU A 112 0.75 12.67 -17.08
N GLN A 113 0.32 13.46 -16.09
CA GLN A 113 1.24 14.24 -15.26
C GLN A 113 2.22 13.36 -14.51
N MET A 114 1.78 12.25 -13.93
CA MET A 114 2.65 11.27 -13.25
C MET A 114 3.69 10.70 -14.21
N PHE A 115 3.25 10.21 -15.37
CA PHE A 115 4.14 9.67 -16.40
C PHE A 115 5.17 10.71 -16.86
N CYS A 116 4.70 11.91 -17.23
CA CYS A 116 5.56 12.98 -17.74
C CYS A 116 6.58 13.46 -16.70
N MET A 117 6.21 13.50 -15.42
CA MET A 117 7.15 13.85 -14.36
C MET A 117 8.34 12.87 -14.32
N HIS A 118 8.07 11.59 -14.59
CA HIS A 118 9.09 10.57 -14.66
C HIS A 118 9.82 10.53 -16.01
N ALA A 119 9.16 10.75 -17.15
CA ALA A 119 9.79 10.72 -18.47
C ALA A 119 10.60 11.99 -18.81
N PHE A 120 10.03 13.16 -18.51
CA PHE A 120 10.52 14.45 -18.98
C PHE A 120 10.97 15.38 -17.84
N GLY A 121 10.65 15.06 -16.59
CA GLY A 121 10.94 15.94 -15.44
C GLY A 121 9.99 17.16 -15.35
N GLN A 122 8.88 17.14 -16.09
CA GLN A 122 7.87 18.18 -16.12
C GLN A 122 6.47 17.56 -16.23
N LYS A 123 5.42 18.34 -15.95
CA LYS A 123 4.03 17.84 -15.90
C LYS A 123 3.43 17.47 -17.26
N PHE A 124 4.03 17.93 -18.35
CA PHE A 124 3.49 17.80 -19.69
C PHE A 124 4.50 17.12 -20.62
N PRO A 125 4.05 16.41 -21.66
CA PRO A 125 4.97 15.85 -22.64
C PRO A 125 5.76 16.96 -23.35
N CYS A 126 6.97 16.64 -23.82
CA CYS A 126 7.66 17.50 -24.77
C CYS A 126 6.93 17.48 -26.12
N ASP A 127 7.05 18.56 -26.90
CA ASP A 127 6.40 18.69 -28.20
C ASP A 127 6.62 17.46 -29.09
N GLY A 128 5.52 16.88 -29.58
CA GLY A 128 5.53 15.73 -30.46
C GLY A 128 5.58 14.37 -29.75
N PHE A 129 5.55 14.33 -28.41
CA PHE A 129 5.44 13.09 -27.62
C PHE A 129 4.03 12.81 -27.10
N GLU A 130 3.04 13.66 -27.41
CA GLU A 130 1.69 13.62 -26.84
C GLU A 130 1.00 12.27 -27.08
N GLU A 131 0.98 11.82 -28.32
CA GLU A 131 0.35 10.54 -28.71
C GLU A 131 1.10 9.34 -28.13
N LEU A 132 2.43 9.39 -28.10
CA LEU A 132 3.25 8.32 -27.52
C LEU A 132 3.06 8.22 -26.00
N ALA A 133 2.95 9.36 -25.32
CA ALA A 133 2.67 9.40 -23.88
C ALA A 133 1.30 8.80 -23.56
N ARG A 134 0.27 9.11 -24.37
CA ARG A 134 -1.07 8.51 -24.25
C ARG A 134 -1.02 6.99 -24.42
N GLU A 135 -0.32 6.49 -25.45
CA GLU A 135 -0.17 5.04 -25.68
C GLU A 135 0.53 4.34 -24.51
N VAL A 136 1.55 4.97 -23.90
CA VAL A 136 2.21 4.44 -22.70
C VAL A 136 1.26 4.35 -21.51
N ILE A 137 0.43 5.38 -21.29
CA ILE A 137 -0.53 5.42 -20.18
C ILE A 137 -1.56 4.30 -20.31
N GLU A 138 -2.09 4.10 -21.53
CA GLU A 138 -3.00 3.00 -21.84
C GLU A 138 -2.33 1.65 -21.56
N LEU A 139 -1.10 1.47 -22.04
CA LEU A 139 -0.33 0.24 -21.82
C LEU A 139 -0.04 -0.03 -20.34
N SER A 140 0.06 1.02 -19.52
CA SER A 140 0.33 0.93 -18.08
C SER A 140 -0.93 0.66 -17.24
N GLY A 141 -2.11 0.63 -17.85
CA GLY A 141 -3.39 0.45 -17.14
C GLY A 141 -3.67 1.53 -16.09
N LYS A 142 -3.05 2.71 -16.22
CA LYS A 142 -3.09 3.82 -15.22
C LYS A 142 -2.60 3.43 -13.82
N LEU A 143 -1.92 2.30 -13.64
CA LEU A 143 -1.30 1.95 -12.36
C LEU A 143 -0.20 2.96 -12.03
N PRO A 144 -0.25 3.70 -10.91
CA PRO A 144 0.78 4.69 -10.57
C PRO A 144 2.20 4.10 -10.58
N LEU A 145 2.35 2.85 -10.12
CA LEU A 145 3.63 2.14 -10.16
C LEU A 145 4.10 1.86 -11.60
N GLY A 146 3.18 1.45 -12.48
CA GLY A 146 3.45 1.22 -13.91
C GLY A 146 3.84 2.51 -14.63
N LEU A 147 3.10 3.61 -14.39
CA LEU A 147 3.39 4.93 -14.96
C LEU A 147 4.79 5.43 -14.57
N ARG A 148 5.17 5.26 -13.29
CA ARG A 148 6.51 5.60 -12.82
C ARG A 148 7.59 4.77 -13.50
N PHE A 149 7.38 3.46 -13.60
CA PHE A 149 8.33 2.55 -14.24
C PHE A 149 8.52 2.92 -15.71
N MET A 150 7.42 3.08 -16.46
CA MET A 150 7.44 3.43 -17.87
C MET A 150 8.06 4.80 -18.11
N GLY A 151 7.70 5.81 -17.29
CA GLY A 151 8.32 7.13 -17.39
C GLY A 151 9.82 7.08 -17.17
N SER A 152 10.28 6.32 -16.17
CA SER A 152 11.72 6.14 -15.92
C SER A 152 12.44 5.38 -17.04
N TYR A 153 11.78 4.37 -17.63
CA TYR A 153 12.31 3.59 -18.75
C TYR A 153 12.57 4.48 -19.98
N PHE A 154 11.62 5.35 -20.31
CA PHE A 154 11.68 6.20 -21.49
C PHE A 154 12.48 7.49 -21.32
N ARG A 155 12.91 7.81 -20.10
CA ARG A 155 13.63 9.04 -19.79
C ARG A 155 14.91 9.16 -20.62
N GLY A 156 15.07 10.30 -21.29
CA GLY A 156 16.26 10.62 -22.09
C GLY A 156 16.31 9.95 -23.47
N MET A 157 15.36 9.08 -23.81
CA MET A 157 15.24 8.52 -25.15
C MET A 157 14.65 9.54 -26.13
N SER A 158 15.12 9.49 -27.38
CA SER A 158 14.57 10.23 -28.51
C SER A 158 13.21 9.70 -28.95
N LYS A 159 12.47 10.49 -29.73
CA LYS A 159 11.16 10.11 -30.26
C LYS A 159 11.21 8.82 -31.08
N ASP A 160 12.24 8.67 -31.93
CA ASP A 160 12.43 7.46 -32.75
C ASP A 160 12.69 6.21 -31.90
N GLU A 161 13.38 6.35 -30.77
CA GLU A 161 13.60 5.26 -29.83
C GLU A 161 12.29 4.84 -29.14
N TRP A 162 11.45 5.80 -28.74
CA TRP A 162 10.12 5.52 -28.19
C TRP A 162 9.26 4.75 -29.20
N THR A 163 9.18 5.24 -30.44
CA THR A 163 8.41 4.60 -31.52
C THR A 163 8.87 3.17 -31.80
N LYS A 164 10.16 2.86 -31.61
CA LYS A 164 10.70 1.49 -31.77
C LYS A 164 10.50 0.62 -30.53
N ALA A 165 10.48 1.19 -29.34
CA ALA A 165 10.39 0.45 -28.08
C ALA A 165 8.95 0.12 -27.69
N LEU A 166 8.01 1.03 -27.91
CA LEU A 166 6.59 0.87 -27.54
C LEU A 166 5.95 -0.41 -28.09
N PRO A 167 6.05 -0.74 -29.40
CA PRO A 167 5.49 -1.98 -29.94
C PRO A 167 6.10 -3.24 -29.30
N LYS A 168 7.39 -3.20 -28.94
CA LYS A 168 8.06 -4.34 -28.28
C LYS A 168 7.52 -4.56 -26.87
N LEU A 169 7.28 -3.49 -26.12
CA LEU A 169 6.68 -3.57 -24.78
C LEU A 169 5.25 -4.09 -24.86
N ARG A 170 4.45 -3.59 -25.80
CA ARG A 170 3.08 -4.07 -26.04
C ARG A 170 3.05 -5.56 -26.35
N ASN A 171 3.92 -6.05 -27.25
CA ASN A 171 3.98 -7.47 -27.58
C ASN A 171 4.39 -8.35 -26.40
N ARG A 172 5.33 -7.89 -25.55
CA ARG A 172 5.73 -8.63 -24.35
C ARG A 172 4.60 -8.74 -23.33
N LEU A 173 3.91 -7.63 -23.08
CA LEU A 173 2.80 -7.58 -22.12
C LEU A 173 1.59 -8.38 -22.61
N ASN A 174 1.29 -8.36 -23.91
CA ASN A 174 0.20 -9.15 -24.48
C ASN A 174 0.52 -10.66 -24.52
N GLY A 175 1.79 -11.04 -24.71
CA GLY A 175 2.21 -12.45 -24.70
C GLY A 175 2.15 -13.11 -23.32
N GLU A 176 2.15 -12.34 -22.23
CA GLU A 176 1.99 -12.84 -20.86
C GLU A 176 0.52 -13.01 -20.45
N ILE A 177 -0.44 -12.47 -21.20
CA ILE A 177 -1.89 -12.61 -20.93
C ILE A 177 -2.42 -14.00 -21.36
N GLU A 178 -1.72 -14.72 -22.24
CA GLU A 178 -2.08 -16.10 -22.64
C GLU A 178 -1.57 -17.20 -21.69
N ALA A 179 -0.91 -16.83 -20.57
CA ALA A 179 -0.27 -17.77 -19.65
C ALA A 179 -0.82 -17.71 -18.20
N PHE A 180 -2.11 -17.40 -18.04
CA PHE A 180 -2.85 -17.55 -16.77
C PHE A 180 -4.12 -18.38 -16.94
#